data_AF-M0AUX3-F1
#
_entry.id   AF-M0AUX3-F1
#
_cell.length_a   1.000
_cell.length_b   1.000
_cell.length_c   1.000
_cell.angle_alpha   90.00
_cell.angle_beta   90.00
_cell.angle_gamma   90.00
#
_symmetry.space_group_name_H-M   'P 1'
#
loop_
_entity.id
_entity.type
_entity.pdbx_description
1 polymer ?
#
loop_
_entity_poly.entity_id
_entity_poly.type
_entity_poly.pdbx_seq_one_letter_code
_entity_poly.pdbx_strand_id
1 'polypeptide(L)'
;MSAQRRWTFAALLVLIAGTVAVAPVVPAVLATGASSPAPDTADPTPVGSSADAGPALAATILDGDGGGALAETTVVAELDGPTDTVELVTTDAAGTASIPVPEPGTYTVTVTATDGATATERVDIAARESEAEATFEVESAATGAIDALVTDDTGEPLPEGTWVTVTGDDAFGPDRTGLVGADGSVSIDGVEPGTYDLRALTSNGTETETTTVTVAANETVATEFTTNSSDSEIPEDRGEDVNELRFRSEAVDDDVVVYGDVEDEIVLAGDTRIDGDVLIAGDVGGDVVVRGAATVDRILVGGDVRGDIALRGSGTTEAVAVDSAETLTVRGNAAVDGSVEAADIGDVTVAGSGSIGELAVENTASWIELTGGSTVGTVTGGTELETFEARGGATVDGTVALSTAETVRLTGGATVGGDLVGDAVTQTFAVPDRLVEGDVSIDDLPSGA
;
A
#
# COMPACT_ATOMS: atom_id res chain seq x y z
N MET A 1 -17.79 12.45 -48.05
CA MET A 1 -17.32 13.00 -46.76
C MET A 1 -17.47 11.88 -45.74
N SER A 2 -16.45 11.03 -45.68
CA SER A 2 -16.42 9.77 -44.93
C SER A 2 -15.36 9.90 -43.85
N ALA A 3 -15.78 9.74 -42.59
CA ALA A 3 -14.95 9.75 -41.41
C ALA A 3 -14.06 8.50 -41.36
N GLN A 4 -12.75 8.70 -41.21
CA GLN A 4 -11.83 7.65 -40.76
C GLN A 4 -11.75 7.72 -39.24
N ARG A 5 -12.26 6.68 -38.57
CA ARG A 5 -11.96 6.40 -37.17
C ARG A 5 -10.70 5.53 -37.15
N ARG A 6 -9.61 6.07 -36.61
CA ARG A 6 -8.40 5.33 -36.24
C ARG A 6 -8.71 4.49 -35.01
N TRP A 7 -8.33 3.22 -35.04
CA TRP A 7 -8.37 2.31 -33.90
C TRP A 7 -6.99 2.33 -33.24
N THR A 8 -6.97 2.60 -31.94
CA THR A 8 -5.82 2.41 -31.06
C THR A 8 -5.87 0.97 -30.56
N PHE A 9 -4.81 0.17 -30.77
CA PHE A 9 -4.66 -1.12 -30.11
C PHE A 9 -3.65 -0.98 -28.98
N ALA A 10 -4.11 -1.22 -27.75
CA ALA A 10 -3.29 -1.39 -26.57
C ALA A 10 -2.73 -2.83 -26.55
N ALA A 11 -1.42 -2.98 -26.38
CA ALA A 11 -0.78 -4.27 -26.16
C ALA A 11 -0.86 -4.62 -24.67
N LEU A 12 -1.54 -5.74 -24.37
CA LEU A 12 -1.66 -6.34 -23.04
C LEU A 12 -0.62 -7.47 -22.94
N LEU A 13 0.41 -7.28 -22.11
CA LEU A 13 1.39 -8.32 -21.78
C LEU A 13 0.87 -9.14 -20.58
N VAL A 14 0.68 -10.44 -20.77
CA VAL A 14 0.32 -11.39 -19.70
C VAL A 14 1.54 -12.25 -19.37
N LEU A 15 2.01 -12.15 -18.13
CA LEU A 15 3.10 -12.94 -17.56
C LEU A 15 2.53 -14.27 -17.02
N ILE A 16 3.03 -15.41 -17.49
CA ILE A 16 2.79 -16.72 -16.85
C ILE A 16 4.14 -17.34 -16.52
N ALA A 17 4.53 -17.26 -15.25
CA ALA A 17 5.65 -18.02 -14.69
C ALA A 17 5.13 -19.40 -14.24
N GLY A 18 5.67 -20.47 -14.83
CA GLY A 18 5.40 -21.85 -14.45
C GLY A 18 6.61 -22.74 -14.66
N THR A 19 7.45 -22.87 -13.63
CA THR A 19 8.60 -23.78 -13.61
C THR A 19 8.15 -25.23 -13.43
N VAL A 20 8.48 -26.11 -14.37
CA VAL A 20 8.41 -27.58 -14.19
C VAL A 20 9.79 -28.17 -14.42
N ALA A 21 10.37 -28.75 -13.36
CA ALA A 21 11.61 -29.51 -13.42
C ALA A 21 11.33 -30.95 -13.91
N VAL A 22 12.07 -31.42 -14.92
CA VAL A 22 12.07 -32.82 -15.35
C VAL A 22 13.50 -33.36 -15.31
N ALA A 23 13.69 -34.46 -14.57
CA ALA A 23 14.95 -35.19 -14.44
C ALA A 23 15.21 -36.12 -15.65
N PRO A 24 16.48 -36.40 -16.01
CA PRO A 24 16.79 -37.31 -17.11
C PRO A 24 16.92 -38.77 -16.62
N VAL A 25 16.33 -39.70 -17.39
CA VAL A 25 16.58 -41.14 -17.28
C VAL A 25 17.21 -41.63 -18.59
N VAL A 26 18.44 -42.15 -18.48
CA VAL A 26 19.16 -42.89 -19.53
C VAL A 26 18.65 -44.33 -19.55
N PRO A 27 18.58 -44.98 -20.73
CA PRO A 27 19.21 -46.30 -20.78
C PRO A 27 20.01 -46.58 -22.06
N ALA A 28 21.01 -47.42 -21.84
CA ALA A 28 22.00 -47.88 -22.79
C ALA A 28 21.50 -49.01 -23.71
N VAL A 29 22.21 -49.08 -24.84
CA VAL A 29 22.24 -50.05 -25.94
C VAL A 29 22.28 -51.52 -25.52
N LEU A 30 21.60 -52.39 -26.28
CA LEU A 30 22.06 -53.75 -26.59
C LEU A 30 21.54 -54.21 -27.96
N ALA A 31 22.46 -54.63 -28.81
CA ALA A 31 22.26 -55.11 -30.18
C ALA A 31 22.32 -56.65 -30.26
N THR A 32 21.64 -57.24 -31.26
CA THR A 32 21.95 -58.48 -32.03
C THR A 32 20.70 -58.82 -32.87
N GLY A 33 20.67 -59.25 -34.14
CA GLY A 33 21.66 -59.60 -35.16
C GLY A 33 20.94 -60.35 -36.32
N ALA A 34 21.51 -60.28 -37.54
CA ALA A 34 21.32 -61.13 -38.75
C ALA A 34 19.94 -61.15 -39.45
N SER A 35 19.79 -60.91 -40.77
CA SER A 35 20.28 -61.77 -41.88
C SER A 35 20.13 -61.10 -43.28
N SER A 36 21.08 -61.36 -44.18
CA SER A 36 21.22 -60.97 -45.62
C SER A 36 20.34 -61.82 -46.58
N PRO A 37 20.26 -61.65 -47.94
CA PRO A 37 21.01 -60.79 -48.88
C PRO A 37 20.21 -60.09 -50.05
N ALA A 38 20.94 -59.28 -50.84
CA ALA A 38 20.56 -58.59 -52.10
C ALA A 38 20.53 -59.54 -53.34
N PRO A 39 20.19 -59.15 -54.61
CA PRO A 39 20.48 -57.90 -55.36
C PRO A 39 19.21 -57.27 -56.04
N ASP A 40 19.19 -56.03 -56.54
CA ASP A 40 19.64 -55.67 -57.89
C ASP A 40 19.49 -54.15 -58.16
N THR A 41 20.45 -53.65 -58.95
CA THR A 41 20.66 -52.39 -59.69
C THR A 41 19.59 -51.27 -59.76
N ALA A 42 20.00 -50.02 -59.47
CA ALA A 42 20.16 -48.93 -60.47
C ALA A 42 20.49 -47.55 -59.82
N ASP A 43 21.61 -46.97 -60.30
CA ASP A 43 21.99 -45.56 -60.53
C ASP A 43 21.74 -44.44 -59.48
N PRO A 44 22.74 -43.57 -59.19
CA PRO A 44 22.64 -42.49 -58.21
C PRO A 44 22.24 -41.15 -58.85
N THR A 45 21.35 -40.41 -58.21
CA THR A 45 21.27 -38.95 -58.38
C THR A 45 21.47 -38.28 -57.02
N PRO A 46 22.56 -37.51 -56.83
CA PRO A 46 22.64 -36.53 -55.76
C PRO A 46 22.11 -35.20 -56.29
N VAL A 47 20.93 -34.81 -55.82
CA VAL A 47 20.50 -33.41 -55.75
C VAL A 47 19.74 -33.31 -54.42
N GLY A 48 20.34 -32.76 -53.37
CA GLY A 48 20.77 -31.38 -53.34
C GLY A 48 19.56 -30.49 -53.04
N SER A 49 18.87 -30.72 -51.91
CA SER A 49 18.09 -29.68 -51.28
C SER A 49 19.04 -28.93 -50.35
N SER A 50 19.81 -27.97 -50.87
CA SER A 50 20.12 -26.83 -50.02
C SER A 50 18.76 -26.19 -49.74
N ALA A 51 18.31 -26.25 -48.49
CA ALA A 51 17.35 -25.29 -48.02
C ALA A 51 17.93 -23.92 -48.36
N ASP A 52 17.35 -23.27 -49.37
CA ASP A 52 17.62 -21.87 -49.66
C ASP A 52 17.11 -21.16 -48.41
N ALA A 53 18.02 -20.79 -47.51
CA ALA A 53 17.68 -19.89 -46.44
C ALA A 53 17.11 -18.65 -47.14
N GLY A 54 15.88 -18.25 -46.78
CA GLY A 54 15.32 -17.02 -47.31
C GLY A 54 16.28 -15.85 -47.07
N PRO A 55 16.14 -14.73 -47.81
CA PRO A 55 16.99 -13.57 -47.58
C PRO A 55 16.92 -13.17 -46.11
N ALA A 56 18.07 -12.88 -45.50
CA ALA A 56 18.16 -12.45 -44.11
C ALA A 56 18.88 -11.09 -44.02
N LEU A 57 18.57 -10.34 -42.97
CA LEU A 57 19.27 -9.13 -42.58
C LEU A 57 20.22 -9.47 -41.43
N ALA A 58 21.52 -9.30 -41.64
CA ALA A 58 22.53 -9.31 -40.61
C ALA A 58 22.54 -7.92 -39.93
N ALA A 59 21.85 -7.81 -38.81
CA ALA A 59 21.76 -6.59 -38.03
C ALA A 59 22.84 -6.58 -36.95
N THR A 60 23.66 -5.53 -36.89
CA THR A 60 24.53 -5.25 -35.74
C THR A 60 23.85 -4.22 -34.87
N ILE A 61 23.60 -4.53 -33.61
CA ILE A 61 22.86 -3.69 -32.68
C ILE A 61 23.82 -3.20 -31.61
N LEU A 62 24.00 -1.88 -31.57
CA LEU A 62 24.93 -1.19 -30.69
C LEU A 62 24.15 -0.35 -29.68
N ASP A 63 24.73 -0.23 -28.50
CA ASP A 63 24.33 0.71 -27.46
C ASP A 63 24.82 2.11 -27.86
N GLY A 64 23.89 3.04 -28.05
CA GLY A 64 24.16 4.42 -28.43
C GLY A 64 24.82 5.26 -27.33
N ASP A 65 24.71 4.85 -26.05
CA ASP A 65 25.21 5.61 -24.89
C ASP A 65 26.70 5.34 -24.57
N GLY A 66 27.27 4.28 -25.16
CA GLY A 66 28.67 3.89 -24.93
C GLY A 66 29.39 3.23 -26.11
N GLY A 67 28.70 3.00 -27.23
CA GLY A 67 29.23 2.33 -28.43
C GLY A 67 29.54 0.85 -28.24
N GLY A 68 29.02 0.23 -27.16
CA GLY A 68 29.15 -1.19 -26.88
C GLY A 68 28.19 -2.03 -27.73
N ALA A 69 28.49 -3.30 -27.94
CA ALA A 69 27.53 -4.22 -28.55
C ALA A 69 26.43 -4.58 -27.54
N LEU A 70 25.16 -4.50 -27.95
CA LEU A 70 24.04 -5.02 -27.16
C LEU A 70 24.01 -6.54 -27.28
N ALA A 71 24.88 -7.21 -26.54
CA ALA A 71 25.11 -8.65 -26.63
C ALA A 71 24.04 -9.49 -25.90
N GLU A 72 23.77 -10.69 -26.42
CA GLU A 72 22.94 -11.72 -25.76
C GLU A 72 21.56 -11.20 -25.30
N THR A 73 20.99 -10.25 -26.04
CA THR A 73 19.76 -9.53 -25.69
C THR A 73 18.67 -9.80 -26.70
N THR A 74 17.45 -10.04 -26.22
CA THR A 74 16.28 -10.15 -27.10
C THR A 74 15.78 -8.77 -27.50
N VAL A 75 15.59 -8.57 -28.80
CA VAL A 75 15.03 -7.36 -29.40
C VAL A 75 13.84 -7.71 -30.28
N VAL A 76 12.95 -6.73 -30.47
CA VAL A 76 11.85 -6.81 -31.43
C VAL A 76 12.26 -6.06 -32.69
N ALA A 77 12.27 -6.74 -33.83
CA ALA A 77 12.53 -6.13 -35.13
C ALA A 77 11.22 -6.05 -35.93
N GLU A 78 10.76 -4.83 -36.17
CA GLU A 78 9.61 -4.54 -37.04
C GLU A 78 10.13 -4.12 -38.42
N LEU A 79 9.74 -4.85 -39.47
CA LEU A 79 10.10 -4.53 -40.85
C LEU A 79 8.86 -4.04 -41.58
N ASP A 80 8.85 -2.78 -41.99
CA ASP A 80 7.78 -2.13 -42.77
C ASP A 80 8.22 -1.99 -44.24
N GLY A 81 7.53 -2.63 -45.18
CA GLY A 81 8.03 -2.74 -46.55
C GLY A 81 7.10 -3.47 -47.52
N PRO A 82 7.63 -4.28 -48.46
CA PRO A 82 6.81 -5.08 -49.37
C PRO A 82 5.85 -6.04 -48.65
N THR A 83 6.34 -6.64 -47.57
CA THR A 83 5.57 -7.50 -46.67
C THR A 83 5.95 -7.16 -45.23
N ASP A 84 5.02 -6.57 -44.48
CA ASP A 84 5.29 -6.18 -43.11
C ASP A 84 5.42 -7.41 -42.21
N THR A 85 6.44 -7.44 -41.35
CA THR A 85 6.65 -8.53 -40.39
C THR A 85 7.26 -8.02 -39.08
N VAL A 86 7.05 -8.77 -38.01
CA VAL A 86 7.61 -8.51 -36.67
C VAL A 86 8.28 -9.77 -36.18
N GLU A 87 9.56 -9.69 -35.86
CA GLU A 87 10.38 -10.81 -35.43
C GLU A 87 10.99 -10.54 -34.05
N LEU A 88 11.03 -11.56 -33.20
CA LEU A 88 11.83 -11.54 -31.97
C LEU A 88 13.16 -12.24 -32.25
N VAL A 89 14.26 -11.49 -32.15
CA VAL A 89 15.60 -12.02 -32.38
C VAL A 89 16.47 -11.77 -31.14
N THR A 90 17.41 -12.67 -30.89
CA THR A 90 18.40 -12.51 -29.81
C THR A 90 19.75 -12.23 -30.45
N THR A 91 20.41 -11.16 -30.02
CA THR A 91 21.77 -10.82 -30.47
C THR A 91 22.78 -11.80 -29.88
N ASP A 92 23.90 -12.01 -30.58
CA ASP A 92 25.01 -12.81 -30.08
C ASP A 92 25.98 -11.97 -29.21
N ALA A 93 27.08 -12.58 -28.77
CA ALA A 93 28.13 -11.93 -27.99
C ALA A 93 28.79 -10.70 -28.67
N ALA A 94 28.61 -10.53 -29.98
CA ALA A 94 29.09 -9.38 -30.75
C ALA A 94 27.98 -8.35 -31.04
N GLY A 95 26.76 -8.55 -30.53
CA GLY A 95 25.61 -7.70 -30.78
C GLY A 95 24.98 -7.95 -32.15
N THR A 96 25.31 -9.04 -32.84
CA THR A 96 24.79 -9.35 -34.17
C THR A 96 23.57 -10.26 -34.08
N ALA A 97 22.55 -10.00 -34.89
CA ALA A 97 21.36 -10.83 -35.03
C ALA A 97 21.05 -11.07 -36.51
N SER A 98 20.53 -12.25 -36.83
CA SER A 98 20.04 -12.60 -38.17
C SER A 98 18.51 -12.51 -38.18
N ILE A 99 17.98 -11.52 -38.89
CA ILE A 99 16.55 -11.25 -38.99
C ILE A 99 16.04 -11.86 -40.32
N PRO A 100 15.15 -12.87 -40.29
CA PRO A 100 14.62 -13.46 -41.49
C PRO A 100 13.71 -12.46 -42.23
N VAL A 101 13.88 -12.36 -43.55
CA VAL A 101 13.09 -11.44 -44.39
C VAL A 101 12.23 -12.25 -45.37
N PRO A 102 10.91 -11.99 -45.44
CA PRO A 102 10.01 -12.80 -46.25
C PRO A 102 10.22 -12.62 -47.76
N GLU A 103 10.49 -11.40 -48.20
CA GLU A 103 10.69 -11.06 -49.62
C GLU A 103 11.76 -9.97 -49.80
N PRO A 104 12.57 -10.03 -50.87
CA PRO A 104 13.54 -8.97 -51.16
C PRO A 104 12.85 -7.66 -51.52
N GLY A 105 13.39 -6.55 -51.03
CA GLY A 105 12.89 -5.20 -51.25
C GLY A 105 13.46 -4.21 -50.25
N THR A 106 12.95 -2.97 -50.27
CA THR A 106 13.36 -1.95 -49.30
C THR A 106 12.44 -1.97 -48.09
N TYR A 107 13.02 -2.13 -46.91
CA TYR A 107 12.31 -2.08 -45.63
C TYR A 107 12.75 -0.85 -44.83
N THR A 108 11.80 -0.31 -44.07
CA THR A 108 12.11 0.51 -42.90
C THR A 108 12.12 -0.45 -41.71
N VAL A 109 13.28 -0.66 -41.12
CA VAL A 109 13.46 -1.61 -40.02
C VAL A 109 13.54 -0.82 -38.72
N THR A 110 12.66 -1.09 -37.77
CA THR A 110 12.71 -0.55 -36.41
C THR A 110 13.09 -1.66 -35.46
N VAL A 111 14.21 -1.49 -34.77
CA VAL A 111 14.64 -2.35 -33.66
C VAL A 111 14.17 -1.71 -32.37
N THR A 112 13.54 -2.50 -31.50
CA THR A 112 13.19 -2.12 -30.12
C THR A 112 13.94 -3.03 -29.15
N ALA A 113 14.76 -2.44 -28.29
CA ALA A 113 15.46 -3.13 -27.21
C ALA A 113 14.52 -3.44 -26.04
N THR A 114 14.99 -4.26 -25.08
CA THR A 114 14.17 -4.72 -23.94
C THR A 114 13.75 -3.56 -23.02
N ASP A 115 14.53 -2.50 -22.95
CA ASP A 115 14.25 -1.26 -22.21
C ASP A 115 13.30 -0.31 -22.96
N GLY A 116 12.86 -0.67 -24.16
CA GLY A 116 11.96 0.12 -24.99
C GLY A 116 12.67 1.14 -25.90
N ALA A 117 14.01 1.22 -25.85
CA ALA A 117 14.77 2.07 -26.75
C ALA A 117 14.65 1.60 -28.20
N THR A 118 14.58 2.54 -29.16
CA THR A 118 14.34 2.20 -30.57
C THR A 118 15.36 2.82 -31.51
N ALA A 119 15.69 2.09 -32.57
CA ALA A 119 16.50 2.58 -33.69
C ALA A 119 15.83 2.19 -35.01
N THR A 120 15.71 3.14 -35.93
CA THR A 120 15.08 2.92 -37.23
C THR A 120 16.05 3.21 -38.37
N GLU A 121 16.22 2.26 -39.27
CA GLU A 121 17.06 2.43 -40.47
C GLU A 121 16.34 1.93 -41.71
N ARG A 122 16.64 2.53 -42.87
CA ARG A 122 16.11 2.08 -44.16
C ARG A 122 17.11 1.14 -44.82
N VAL A 123 16.72 -0.11 -45.05
CA VAL A 123 17.60 -1.16 -45.57
C VAL A 123 17.07 -1.70 -46.91
N ASP A 124 17.93 -1.74 -47.92
CA ASP A 124 17.64 -2.34 -49.23
C ASP A 124 18.15 -3.79 -49.27
N ILE A 125 17.24 -4.76 -49.39
CA ILE A 125 17.56 -6.19 -49.39
C ILE A 125 17.41 -6.74 -50.81
N ALA A 126 18.52 -7.06 -51.47
CA ALA A 126 18.52 -7.54 -52.85
C ALA A 126 18.22 -9.04 -52.95
N ALA A 127 17.45 -9.44 -53.99
CA ALA A 127 17.03 -10.83 -54.25
C ALA A 127 18.16 -11.86 -54.50
N ARG A 128 19.43 -11.44 -54.48
CA ARG A 128 20.60 -12.31 -54.70
C ARG A 128 21.69 -12.14 -53.63
N GLU A 129 21.45 -11.33 -52.62
CA GLU A 129 22.34 -11.26 -51.47
C GLU A 129 21.91 -12.30 -50.45
N SER A 130 22.89 -13.06 -49.95
CA SER A 130 22.64 -14.06 -48.91
C SER A 130 22.25 -13.38 -47.60
N GLU A 131 22.89 -12.23 -47.30
CA GLU A 131 22.68 -11.40 -46.12
C GLU A 131 22.92 -9.92 -46.49
N ALA A 132 21.96 -9.05 -46.19
CA ALA A 132 22.19 -7.59 -46.18
C ALA A 132 22.72 -7.19 -44.81
N GLU A 133 23.59 -6.17 -44.73
CA GLU A 133 24.15 -5.71 -43.46
C GLU A 133 23.57 -4.34 -43.08
N ALA A 134 23.15 -4.19 -41.82
CA ALA A 134 22.74 -2.90 -41.25
C ALA A 134 23.25 -2.76 -39.83
N THR A 135 23.50 -1.53 -39.40
CA THR A 135 23.88 -1.21 -38.02
C THR A 135 22.80 -0.33 -37.41
N PHE A 136 22.36 -0.69 -36.22
CA PHE A 136 21.35 0.02 -35.44
C PHE A 136 21.99 0.50 -34.15
N GLU A 137 22.12 1.81 -33.98
CA GLU A 137 22.56 2.42 -32.73
C GLU A 137 21.29 2.75 -31.93
N VAL A 138 21.02 1.93 -30.91
CA VAL A 138 19.88 2.10 -30.02
C VAL A 138 20.31 3.00 -28.88
N GLU A 139 19.85 4.24 -28.90
CA GLU A 139 20.06 5.20 -27.81
C GLU A 139 19.00 4.94 -26.74
N SER A 140 19.42 4.51 -25.54
CA SER A 140 18.50 4.41 -24.42
C SER A 140 18.14 5.82 -23.97
N ALA A 141 16.90 6.01 -23.49
CA ALA A 141 16.55 7.27 -22.86
C ALA A 141 17.45 7.44 -21.62
N ALA A 142 18.36 8.42 -21.66
CA ALA A 142 19.24 8.68 -20.53
C ALA A 142 18.39 9.03 -19.31
N THR A 143 18.39 8.16 -18.30
CA THR A 143 17.67 8.37 -17.04
C THR A 143 18.62 8.93 -15.98
N GLY A 144 18.06 9.62 -14.98
CA GLY A 144 18.74 9.99 -13.75
C GLY A 144 18.25 9.15 -12.57
N ALA A 145 18.76 9.49 -11.40
CA ALA A 145 18.35 8.90 -10.13
C ALA A 145 18.06 9.99 -9.09
N ILE A 146 17.26 9.66 -8.08
CA ILE A 146 16.94 10.52 -6.95
C ILE A 146 17.36 9.79 -5.68
N ASP A 147 18.28 10.37 -4.93
CA ASP A 147 18.57 9.97 -3.55
C ASP A 147 17.76 10.89 -2.63
N ALA A 148 16.70 10.36 -2.02
CA ALA A 148 15.84 11.11 -1.14
C ALA A 148 16.14 10.75 0.33
N LEU A 149 16.46 11.73 1.17
CA LEU A 149 16.45 11.57 2.61
C LEU A 149 15.02 11.79 3.11
N VAL A 150 14.43 10.80 3.80
CA VAL A 150 13.08 10.92 4.36
C VAL A 150 13.18 11.07 5.88
N THR A 151 12.76 12.21 6.41
CA THR A 151 12.74 12.52 7.85
C THR A 151 11.33 12.63 8.38
N ASP A 152 11.14 12.45 9.69
CA ASP A 152 9.94 12.86 10.39
C ASP A 152 9.86 14.38 10.61
N ASP A 153 8.75 14.84 11.16
CA ASP A 153 8.48 16.26 11.48
C ASP A 153 9.40 16.83 12.56
N THR A 154 10.07 15.98 13.32
CA THR A 154 11.11 16.38 14.27
C THR A 154 12.49 16.52 13.63
N GLY A 155 12.61 16.14 12.36
CA GLY A 155 13.86 16.13 11.58
C GLY A 155 14.72 14.89 11.82
N GLU A 156 14.18 13.84 12.44
CA GLU A 156 14.85 12.56 12.60
C GLU A 156 14.59 11.66 11.38
N PRO A 157 15.58 10.90 10.88
CA PRO A 157 15.39 10.03 9.72
C PRO A 157 14.40 8.91 10.04
N LEU A 158 13.57 8.55 9.05
CA LEU A 158 12.63 7.43 9.20
C LEU A 158 13.37 6.10 9.46
N PRO A 159 12.76 5.17 10.22
CA PRO A 159 13.41 3.90 10.55
C PRO A 159 13.65 3.02 9.32
N GLU A 160 14.79 2.31 9.34
CA GLU A 160 15.18 1.34 8.30
C GLU A 160 14.06 0.32 8.07
N GLY A 161 13.76 0.04 6.81
CA GLY A 161 12.73 -0.93 6.43
C GLY A 161 11.33 -0.33 6.27
N THR A 162 11.15 0.97 6.46
CA THR A 162 9.92 1.68 6.11
C THR A 162 9.74 1.69 4.59
N TRP A 163 8.53 1.35 4.11
CA TRP A 163 8.20 1.50 2.69
C TRP A 163 7.73 2.93 2.41
N VAL A 164 8.26 3.51 1.35
CA VAL A 164 7.88 4.84 0.85
C VAL A 164 7.47 4.72 -0.61
N THR A 165 6.33 5.30 -0.94
CA THR A 165 5.86 5.49 -2.32
C THR A 165 6.11 6.94 -2.69
N VAL A 166 6.89 7.18 -3.75
CA VAL A 166 7.09 8.50 -4.34
C VAL A 166 6.19 8.64 -5.56
N THR A 167 5.33 9.64 -5.48
CA THR A 167 4.39 10.05 -6.52
C THR A 167 4.80 11.41 -7.05
N GLY A 168 4.63 11.61 -8.36
CA GLY A 168 4.93 12.89 -9.02
C GLY A 168 3.75 13.37 -9.86
N ASP A 169 3.95 14.46 -10.59
CA ASP A 169 3.02 14.92 -11.61
C ASP A 169 2.94 13.94 -12.81
N ASP A 170 2.00 14.18 -13.74
CA ASP A 170 1.79 13.32 -14.91
C ASP A 170 3.07 13.07 -15.74
N ALA A 171 4.08 13.96 -15.67
CA ALA A 171 5.35 13.79 -16.37
C ALA A 171 6.33 12.83 -15.67
N PHE A 172 6.17 12.56 -14.36
CA PHE A 172 7.02 11.63 -13.60
C PHE A 172 6.72 10.16 -13.96
N GLY A 173 5.50 9.89 -14.45
CA GLY A 173 5.05 8.56 -14.82
C GLY A 173 4.47 7.78 -13.63
N PRO A 174 4.57 6.44 -13.61
CA PRO A 174 3.96 5.63 -12.55
C PRO A 174 4.69 5.82 -11.21
N ASP A 175 3.93 5.68 -10.12
CA ASP A 175 4.46 5.72 -8.75
C ASP A 175 5.63 4.76 -8.55
N ARG A 176 6.64 5.22 -7.80
CA ARG A 176 7.85 4.47 -7.52
C ARG A 176 7.90 4.13 -6.04
N THR A 177 8.19 2.88 -5.71
CA THR A 177 8.33 2.46 -4.31
C THR A 177 9.77 2.18 -3.98
N GLY A 178 10.19 2.58 -2.78
CA GLY A 178 11.53 2.34 -2.25
C GLY A 178 11.50 1.99 -0.77
N LEU A 179 12.52 1.28 -0.33
CA LEU A 179 12.72 0.89 1.06
C LEU A 179 13.73 1.84 1.70
N VAL A 180 13.38 2.39 2.86
CA VAL A 180 14.24 3.30 3.61
C VAL A 180 15.46 2.55 4.18
N GLY A 181 16.65 3.08 3.92
CA GLY A 181 17.93 2.57 4.41
C GLY A 181 18.24 2.96 5.85
N ALA A 182 19.37 2.47 6.38
CA ALA A 182 19.81 2.68 7.76
C ALA A 182 20.10 4.16 8.12
N ASP A 183 20.21 5.02 7.12
CA ASP A 183 20.46 6.46 7.24
C ASP A 183 19.22 7.31 6.88
N GLY A 184 18.05 6.69 6.70
CA GLY A 184 16.83 7.39 6.29
C GLY A 184 16.71 7.64 4.79
N SER A 185 17.67 7.18 3.97
CA SER A 185 17.68 7.42 2.53
C SER A 185 16.86 6.40 1.74
N VAL A 186 16.28 6.84 0.63
CA VAL A 186 15.63 6.00 -0.39
C VAL A 186 16.16 6.40 -1.77
N SER A 187 16.61 5.41 -2.55
CA SER A 187 17.12 5.61 -3.91
C SER A 187 16.05 5.24 -4.94
N ILE A 188 15.81 6.13 -5.90
CA ILE A 188 14.86 5.95 -7.01
C ILE A 188 15.63 6.08 -8.31
N ASP A 189 15.79 4.95 -8.99
CA ASP A 189 16.51 4.87 -10.26
C ASP A 189 15.56 4.92 -11.48
N GLY A 190 16.11 5.28 -12.64
CA GLY A 190 15.38 5.20 -13.91
C GLY A 190 14.35 6.31 -14.07
N VAL A 191 14.62 7.49 -13.53
CA VAL A 191 13.77 8.68 -13.66
C VAL A 191 14.14 9.41 -14.94
N GLU A 192 13.17 9.74 -15.78
CA GLU A 192 13.46 10.53 -17.00
C GLU A 192 14.01 11.93 -16.62
N PRO A 193 14.78 12.59 -17.50
CA PRO A 193 15.26 13.93 -17.23
C PRO A 193 14.10 14.92 -17.29
N GLY A 194 13.91 15.69 -16.22
CA GLY A 194 12.76 16.56 -16.08
C GLY A 194 12.76 17.34 -14.79
N THR A 195 11.74 18.18 -14.61
CA THR A 195 11.44 18.81 -13.32
C THR A 195 10.10 18.26 -12.87
N TYR A 196 10.09 17.72 -11.66
CA TYR A 196 8.98 16.96 -11.11
C TYR A 196 8.58 17.55 -9.77
N ASP A 197 7.28 17.59 -9.53
CA ASP A 197 6.71 17.93 -8.24
C ASP A 197 6.42 16.63 -7.49
N LEU A 198 7.31 16.26 -6.56
CA LEU A 198 7.31 14.95 -5.91
C LEU A 198 6.74 15.00 -4.50
N ARG A 199 6.06 13.91 -4.10
CA ARG A 199 5.58 13.65 -2.75
C ARG A 199 5.95 12.23 -2.35
N ALA A 200 6.23 12.03 -1.07
CA ALA A 200 6.46 10.71 -0.49
C ALA A 200 5.30 10.35 0.45
N LEU A 201 4.76 9.14 0.30
CA LEU A 201 3.75 8.53 1.14
C LEU A 201 4.38 7.34 1.87
N THR A 202 4.37 7.35 3.19
CA THR A 202 4.87 6.24 4.01
C THR A 202 3.86 5.11 4.12
N SER A 203 4.31 3.90 4.49
CA SER A 203 3.41 2.76 4.75
C SER A 203 2.39 2.99 5.87
N ASN A 204 2.58 4.01 6.72
CA ASN A 204 1.64 4.38 7.78
C ASN A 204 0.60 5.43 7.33
N GLY A 205 0.60 5.83 6.04
CA GLY A 205 -0.36 6.79 5.50
C GLY A 205 0.06 8.26 5.59
N THR A 206 1.24 8.57 6.16
CA THR A 206 1.73 9.96 6.27
C THR A 206 2.34 10.44 4.95
N GLU A 207 1.94 11.61 4.48
CA GLU A 207 2.44 12.26 3.26
C GLU A 207 3.42 13.40 3.57
N THR A 208 4.29 13.72 2.60
CA THR A 208 5.22 14.86 2.67
C THR A 208 4.70 16.04 1.85
N GLU A 209 5.19 17.25 2.11
CA GLU A 209 4.94 18.38 1.20
C GLU A 209 5.47 18.09 -0.21
N THR A 210 4.85 18.72 -1.20
CA THR A 210 5.38 18.71 -2.57
C THR A 210 6.75 19.34 -2.61
N THR A 211 7.76 18.58 -3.03
CA THR A 211 9.11 19.08 -3.29
C THR A 211 9.41 19.05 -4.78
N THR A 212 9.74 20.21 -5.35
CA THR A 212 10.14 20.31 -6.75
C THR A 212 11.59 19.85 -6.91
N VAL A 213 11.81 18.79 -7.71
CA VAL A 213 13.12 18.20 -7.98
C VAL A 213 13.41 18.26 -9.47
N THR A 214 14.61 18.70 -9.86
CA THR A 214 15.08 18.66 -11.25
C THR A 214 16.10 17.55 -11.41
N VAL A 215 15.76 16.54 -12.22
CA VAL A 215 16.63 15.41 -12.57
C VAL A 215 17.25 15.67 -13.94
N ALA A 216 18.59 15.59 -14.01
CA ALA A 216 19.31 15.62 -15.27
C ALA A 216 19.71 14.21 -15.71
N ALA A 217 19.90 14.03 -17.02
CA ALA A 217 20.35 12.77 -17.60
C ALA A 217 21.68 12.31 -16.97
N ASN A 218 21.73 11.04 -16.53
CA ASN A 218 22.90 10.41 -15.91
C ASN A 218 23.40 11.11 -14.63
N GLU A 219 22.54 11.85 -13.94
CA GLU A 219 22.85 12.48 -12.66
C GLU A 219 21.96 11.90 -11.54
N THR A 220 22.55 11.75 -10.36
CA THR A 220 21.82 11.47 -9.13
C THR A 220 21.61 12.78 -8.38
N VAL A 221 20.35 13.17 -8.20
CA VAL A 221 19.99 14.36 -7.42
C VAL A 221 19.67 13.96 -5.99
N ALA A 222 20.27 14.67 -5.03
CA ALA A 222 19.91 14.52 -3.63
C ALA A 222 18.75 15.46 -3.28
N THR A 223 17.70 14.94 -2.65
CA THR A 223 16.57 15.71 -2.15
C THR A 223 16.24 15.29 -0.73
N GLU A 224 15.50 16.11 0.00
CA GLU A 224 15.00 15.80 1.33
C GLU A 224 13.47 15.89 1.30
N PHE A 225 12.81 14.86 1.83
CA PHE A 225 11.38 14.85 2.09
C PHE A 225 11.19 14.78 3.61
N THR A 226 10.50 15.78 4.16
CA THR A 226 10.10 15.73 5.56
C THR A 226 8.65 15.28 5.59
N THR A 227 8.36 14.16 6.25
CA THR A 227 6.99 13.76 6.54
C THR A 227 6.40 14.78 7.47
N ASN A 228 5.28 15.34 7.07
CA ASN A 228 4.52 16.16 7.98
C ASN A 228 3.72 15.20 8.87
N SER A 229 4.27 14.86 10.05
CA SER A 229 3.44 14.31 11.13
C SER A 229 2.51 15.39 11.72
N SER A 230 2.55 16.61 11.19
CA SER A 230 1.63 17.69 11.49
C SER A 230 1.08 18.32 10.20
N ASP A 231 -0.23 18.21 9.99
CA ASP A 231 -1.06 19.41 9.87
C ASP A 231 -0.81 20.40 8.70
N SER A 232 -0.15 20.00 7.61
CA SER A 232 0.19 20.90 6.48
C SER A 232 -0.78 20.81 5.28
N GLU A 233 -2.09 20.76 5.56
CA GLU A 233 -3.13 21.45 4.77
C GLU A 233 -4.03 22.31 5.69
N ILE A 234 -3.56 22.69 6.89
CA ILE A 234 -4.23 23.71 7.69
C ILE A 234 -3.62 25.07 7.33
N PRO A 235 -4.39 25.98 6.70
CA PRO A 235 -3.92 27.35 6.49
C PRO A 235 -3.44 27.96 7.81
N GLU A 236 -2.42 28.82 7.79
CA GLU A 236 -2.01 29.62 8.98
C GLU A 236 -3.15 30.51 9.53
N ASP A 237 -4.27 30.57 8.82
CA ASP A 237 -5.58 30.88 9.35
C ASP A 237 -6.17 29.56 9.87
N ARG A 238 -5.93 29.20 11.14
CA ARG A 238 -6.78 28.22 11.84
C ARG A 238 -8.19 28.53 11.40
N GLY A 239 -8.82 27.61 10.67
CA GLY A 239 -10.16 27.87 10.14
C GLY A 239 -11.00 28.43 11.28
N GLU A 240 -11.76 29.49 11.00
CA GLU A 240 -12.52 30.21 12.04
C GLU A 240 -13.14 29.19 13.02
N ASP A 241 -12.92 29.39 14.33
CA ASP A 241 -13.56 28.58 15.35
C ASP A 241 -15.04 28.44 15.02
N VAL A 242 -15.55 27.21 15.06
CA VAL A 242 -16.95 26.95 14.75
C VAL A 242 -17.73 26.89 16.04
N ASN A 243 -18.85 27.61 16.10
CA ASN A 243 -19.65 27.61 17.34
C ASN A 243 -20.21 26.21 17.65
N GLU A 244 -20.82 25.54 16.67
CA GLU A 244 -21.46 24.22 16.82
C GLU A 244 -21.45 23.48 15.48
N LEU A 245 -21.22 22.17 15.51
CA LEU A 245 -21.46 21.27 14.37
C LEU A 245 -22.72 20.45 14.61
N ARG A 246 -23.70 20.53 13.72
CA ARG A 246 -24.95 19.80 13.90
C ARG A 246 -25.52 19.28 12.59
N PHE A 247 -25.51 17.96 12.47
CA PHE A 247 -26.09 17.23 11.34
C PHE A 247 -27.37 16.49 11.76
N ARG A 248 -28.40 16.58 10.91
CA ARG A 248 -29.73 15.97 11.20
C ARG A 248 -30.34 15.29 9.99
N SER A 249 -30.15 13.98 9.91
CA SER A 249 -30.61 13.14 8.78
C SER A 249 -30.06 13.65 7.44
N GLU A 250 -28.79 14.03 7.45
CA GLU A 250 -28.05 14.51 6.28
C GLU A 250 -27.12 13.41 5.75
N ALA A 251 -26.74 13.51 4.48
CA ALA A 251 -25.73 12.64 3.89
C ALA A 251 -24.56 13.52 3.43
N VAL A 252 -23.36 13.18 3.90
CA VAL A 252 -22.09 13.78 3.49
C VAL A 252 -21.25 12.65 2.91
N ASP A 253 -20.80 12.81 1.68
CA ASP A 253 -20.07 11.76 0.93
C ASP A 253 -18.53 11.88 1.08
N ASP A 254 -18.06 12.78 1.96
CA ASP A 254 -16.65 13.12 2.20
C ASP A 254 -16.45 13.51 3.69
N ASP A 255 -15.21 13.81 4.07
CA ASP A 255 -14.83 14.25 5.41
C ASP A 255 -15.45 15.59 5.82
N VAL A 256 -15.75 15.72 7.11
CA VAL A 256 -16.11 16.97 7.78
C VAL A 256 -14.90 17.46 8.56
N VAL A 257 -14.19 18.44 8.01
CA VAL A 257 -12.96 18.98 8.60
C VAL A 257 -13.21 20.36 9.24
N VAL A 258 -12.82 20.49 10.51
CA VAL A 258 -12.73 21.75 11.24
C VAL A 258 -11.28 21.99 11.60
N TYR A 259 -10.72 23.05 11.04
CA TYR A 259 -9.32 23.44 11.17
C TYR A 259 -9.01 24.26 12.44
N GLY A 260 -9.99 24.44 13.33
CA GLY A 260 -9.91 25.22 14.58
C GLY A 260 -10.69 24.56 15.70
N ASP A 261 -11.07 25.32 16.72
CA ASP A 261 -11.84 24.80 17.85
C ASP A 261 -13.34 24.71 17.50
N VAL A 262 -14.04 23.77 18.14
CA VAL A 262 -15.51 23.79 18.24
C VAL A 262 -15.88 24.40 19.59
N GLU A 263 -16.50 25.58 19.63
CA GLU A 263 -16.77 26.27 20.90
C GLU A 263 -17.79 25.54 21.79
N ASP A 264 -18.82 24.93 21.19
CA ASP A 264 -19.90 24.21 21.89
C ASP A 264 -19.89 22.69 21.56
N GLU A 265 -20.96 22.14 20.97
CA GLU A 265 -21.17 20.70 20.78
C GLU A 265 -21.02 20.26 19.31
N ILE A 266 -20.68 18.99 19.13
CA ILE A 266 -20.80 18.25 17.86
C ILE A 266 -21.95 17.26 17.99
N VAL A 267 -22.94 17.35 17.10
CA VAL A 267 -24.12 16.49 17.15
C VAL A 267 -24.42 15.86 15.80
N LEU A 268 -24.25 14.55 15.72
CA LEU A 268 -24.73 13.71 14.62
C LEU A 268 -26.03 13.03 15.06
N ALA A 269 -27.15 13.40 14.46
CA ALA A 269 -28.46 12.92 14.91
C ALA A 269 -29.36 12.41 13.77
N GLY A 270 -30.35 11.59 14.12
CA GLY A 270 -31.34 11.09 13.17
C GLY A 270 -30.76 9.97 12.32
N ASP A 271 -30.90 10.08 11.00
CA ASP A 271 -30.37 9.11 10.02
C ASP A 271 -29.15 9.69 9.28
N THR A 272 -28.35 10.51 9.97
CA THR A 272 -27.17 11.16 9.39
C THR A 272 -26.17 10.12 8.93
N ARG A 273 -25.60 10.28 7.74
CA ARG A 273 -24.52 9.45 7.21
C ARG A 273 -23.38 10.35 6.77
N ILE A 274 -22.22 10.18 7.38
CA ILE A 274 -20.96 10.75 6.90
C ILE A 274 -20.16 9.55 6.41
N ASP A 275 -19.94 9.47 5.09
CA ASP A 275 -19.07 8.50 4.42
C ASP A 275 -17.68 9.14 4.36
N GLY A 276 -16.98 9.10 5.50
CA GLY A 276 -15.79 9.89 5.78
C GLY A 276 -15.64 10.20 7.26
N ASP A 277 -14.57 10.92 7.58
CA ASP A 277 -14.16 11.27 8.93
C ASP A 277 -14.73 12.62 9.39
N VAL A 278 -14.96 12.75 10.69
CA VAL A 278 -15.12 14.05 11.35
C VAL A 278 -13.78 14.39 11.99
N LEU A 279 -13.07 15.34 11.38
CA LEU A 279 -11.73 15.77 11.79
C LEU A 279 -11.80 17.15 12.44
N ILE A 280 -11.43 17.25 13.72
CA ILE A 280 -11.32 18.52 14.45
C ILE A 280 -9.85 18.70 14.81
N ALA A 281 -9.19 19.71 14.27
CA ALA A 281 -7.78 19.96 14.56
C ALA A 281 -7.56 20.60 15.95
N GLY A 282 -8.58 21.25 16.51
CA GLY A 282 -8.54 21.90 17.81
C GLY A 282 -9.31 21.15 18.91
N ASP A 283 -9.69 21.91 19.94
CA ASP A 283 -10.49 21.40 21.06
C ASP A 283 -11.99 21.39 20.71
N VAL A 284 -12.75 20.55 21.41
CA VAL A 284 -14.21 20.66 21.50
C VAL A 284 -14.60 21.17 22.87
N GLY A 285 -15.25 22.33 22.93
CA GLY A 285 -15.65 22.99 24.18
C GLY A 285 -16.81 22.31 24.92
N GLY A 286 -17.56 21.45 24.25
CA GLY A 286 -18.72 20.74 24.78
C GLY A 286 -18.75 19.26 24.39
N ASP A 287 -19.96 18.74 24.15
CA ASP A 287 -20.19 17.30 23.95
C ASP A 287 -19.97 16.87 22.49
N VAL A 288 -19.51 15.64 22.29
CA VAL A 288 -19.52 14.95 21.00
C VAL A 288 -20.58 13.85 21.03
N VAL A 289 -21.69 14.05 20.31
CA VAL A 289 -22.88 13.20 20.43
C VAL A 289 -23.23 12.56 19.08
N VAL A 290 -23.14 11.24 19.01
CA VAL A 290 -23.69 10.43 17.91
C VAL A 290 -24.95 9.74 18.41
N ARG A 291 -26.11 10.05 17.81
CA ARG A 291 -27.39 9.53 18.28
C ARG A 291 -28.38 9.21 17.16
N GLY A 292 -29.30 8.30 17.46
CA GLY A 292 -30.29 7.84 16.49
C GLY A 292 -29.72 6.68 15.69
N ALA A 293 -29.82 6.71 14.37
CA ALA A 293 -29.20 5.78 13.44
C ALA A 293 -28.09 6.48 12.64
N ALA A 294 -27.40 7.43 13.27
CA ALA A 294 -26.34 8.21 12.64
C ALA A 294 -25.08 7.34 12.48
N THR A 295 -24.42 7.45 11.33
CA THR A 295 -23.17 6.73 11.00
C THR A 295 -22.11 7.73 10.55
N VAL A 296 -20.88 7.51 11.00
CA VAL A 296 -19.67 8.24 10.61
C VAL A 296 -18.53 7.24 10.59
N ASP A 297 -17.52 7.39 9.74
CA ASP A 297 -16.39 6.45 9.74
C ASP A 297 -15.56 6.69 11.00
N ARG A 298 -14.87 7.81 11.13
CA ARG A 298 -14.12 8.12 12.37
C ARG A 298 -14.43 9.49 12.92
N ILE A 299 -14.24 9.64 14.22
CA ILE A 299 -14.25 10.93 14.91
C ILE A 299 -12.85 11.14 15.47
N LEU A 300 -12.14 12.12 14.94
CA LEU A 300 -10.78 12.47 15.35
C LEU A 300 -10.79 13.90 15.87
N VAL A 301 -10.46 14.08 17.14
CA VAL A 301 -10.26 15.38 17.78
C VAL A 301 -8.79 15.47 18.17
N GLY A 302 -8.05 16.38 17.54
CA GLY A 302 -6.63 16.58 17.78
C GLY A 302 -6.31 17.26 19.11
N GLY A 303 -7.33 17.69 19.86
CA GLY A 303 -7.21 18.26 21.20
C GLY A 303 -8.22 17.67 22.19
N ASP A 304 -8.54 18.46 23.22
CA ASP A 304 -9.40 18.03 24.33
C ASP A 304 -10.88 18.12 23.96
N VAL A 305 -11.67 17.13 24.37
CA VAL A 305 -13.13 17.23 24.47
C VAL A 305 -13.49 17.63 25.91
N ARG A 306 -13.82 18.90 26.13
CA ARG A 306 -14.15 19.43 27.47
C ARG A 306 -15.47 18.91 28.03
N GLY A 307 -16.27 18.19 27.24
CA GLY A 307 -17.54 17.58 27.65
C GLY A 307 -17.57 16.06 27.49
N ASP A 308 -18.78 15.54 27.24
CA ASP A 308 -19.02 14.11 27.10
C ASP A 308 -18.92 13.63 25.65
N ILE A 309 -18.28 12.49 25.43
CA ILE A 309 -18.44 11.71 24.20
C ILE A 309 -19.57 10.71 24.41
N ALA A 310 -20.64 10.82 23.62
CA ALA A 310 -21.84 10.02 23.82
C ALA A 310 -22.37 9.40 22.51
N LEU A 311 -22.24 8.08 22.41
CA LEU A 311 -22.89 7.26 21.39
C LEU A 311 -24.16 6.65 21.97
N ARG A 312 -25.32 7.01 21.40
CA ARG A 312 -26.64 6.63 21.94
C ARG A 312 -27.59 6.11 20.87
N GLY A 313 -28.47 5.19 21.26
CA GLY A 313 -29.49 4.67 20.36
C GLY A 313 -28.93 3.56 19.50
N SER A 314 -28.76 3.78 18.20
CA SER A 314 -28.15 2.86 17.23
C SER A 314 -27.09 3.59 16.40
N GLY A 315 -26.47 4.63 16.96
CA GLY A 315 -25.40 5.35 16.27
C GLY A 315 -24.15 4.51 16.18
N THR A 316 -23.45 4.56 15.05
CA THR A 316 -22.23 3.78 14.82
C THR A 316 -21.08 4.65 14.36
N THR A 317 -19.89 4.29 14.78
CA THR A 317 -18.63 4.81 14.24
C THR A 317 -17.61 3.68 14.15
N GLU A 318 -16.68 3.76 13.22
CA GLU A 318 -15.53 2.86 13.16
C GLU A 318 -14.50 3.20 14.23
N ALA A 319 -14.17 4.47 14.45
CA ALA A 319 -13.20 4.85 15.48
C ALA A 319 -13.49 6.20 16.14
N VAL A 320 -13.02 6.35 17.38
CA VAL A 320 -12.99 7.62 18.11
C VAL A 320 -11.58 7.82 18.66
N ALA A 321 -10.90 8.90 18.30
CA ALA A 321 -9.62 9.27 18.90
C ALA A 321 -9.66 10.72 19.41
N VAL A 322 -9.25 10.92 20.66
CA VAL A 322 -9.20 12.23 21.34
C VAL A 322 -7.98 12.32 22.25
N ASP A 323 -7.50 13.51 22.57
CA ASP A 323 -6.48 13.65 23.63
C ASP A 323 -7.11 13.36 24.99
N SER A 324 -8.16 14.10 25.34
CA SER A 324 -8.88 13.85 26.59
C SER A 324 -10.38 14.07 26.51
N ALA A 325 -11.13 13.43 27.42
CA ALA A 325 -12.58 13.64 27.58
C ALA A 325 -13.06 13.49 29.03
N GLU A 326 -14.15 14.19 29.39
CA GLU A 326 -14.75 14.02 30.72
C GLU A 326 -15.37 12.62 30.86
N THR A 327 -16.17 12.20 29.88
CA THR A 327 -16.74 10.85 29.87
C THR A 327 -16.87 10.31 28.45
N LEU A 328 -16.84 8.98 28.33
CA LEU A 328 -17.27 8.25 27.14
C LEU A 328 -18.45 7.36 27.51
N THR A 329 -19.57 7.53 26.82
CA THR A 329 -20.76 6.73 27.02
C THR A 329 -21.21 6.08 25.72
N VAL A 330 -21.17 4.74 25.66
CA VAL A 330 -21.75 3.95 24.56
C VAL A 330 -22.96 3.18 25.08
N ARG A 331 -24.17 3.58 24.67
CA ARG A 331 -25.42 3.04 25.23
C ARG A 331 -26.50 2.75 24.20
N GLY A 332 -27.27 1.70 24.48
CA GLY A 332 -28.36 1.24 23.63
C GLY A 332 -27.88 0.10 22.74
N ASN A 333 -28.01 0.24 21.42
CA ASN A 333 -27.38 -0.59 20.40
C ASN A 333 -26.32 0.22 19.62
N ALA A 334 -25.78 1.27 20.23
CA ALA A 334 -24.74 2.08 19.63
C ALA A 334 -23.41 1.32 19.63
N ALA A 335 -22.57 1.55 18.64
CA ALA A 335 -21.34 0.80 18.44
C ALA A 335 -20.17 1.68 18.03
N VAL A 336 -19.00 1.38 18.58
CA VAL A 336 -17.71 1.70 17.96
C VAL A 336 -17.15 0.39 17.43
N ASP A 337 -17.09 0.19 16.11
CA ASP A 337 -16.76 -1.11 15.51
C ASP A 337 -15.25 -1.42 15.57
N GLY A 338 -14.42 -0.38 15.46
CA GLY A 338 -12.97 -0.41 15.63
C GLY A 338 -12.55 0.07 17.02
N SER A 339 -11.71 1.10 17.11
CA SER A 339 -11.08 1.53 18.36
C SER A 339 -11.65 2.81 18.96
N VAL A 340 -11.59 2.91 20.28
CA VAL A 340 -11.64 4.17 21.01
C VAL A 340 -10.28 4.39 21.66
N GLU A 341 -9.62 5.47 21.28
CA GLU A 341 -8.30 5.86 21.74
C GLU A 341 -8.39 7.21 22.47
N ALA A 342 -7.90 7.25 23.71
CA ALA A 342 -7.80 8.49 24.47
C ALA A 342 -6.53 8.52 25.29
N ALA A 343 -5.85 9.66 25.35
CA ALA A 343 -4.71 9.80 26.26
C ALA A 343 -5.22 9.80 27.71
N ASP A 344 -6.24 10.61 28.01
CA ASP A 344 -6.84 10.71 29.35
C ASP A 344 -8.37 10.71 29.29
N ILE A 345 -9.02 9.95 30.18
CA ILE A 345 -10.49 9.94 30.23
C ILE A 345 -11.02 9.88 31.66
N GLY A 346 -12.10 10.58 31.97
CA GLY A 346 -12.77 10.43 33.25
C GLY A 346 -13.48 9.07 33.34
N ASP A 347 -14.75 9.03 32.95
CA ASP A 347 -15.57 7.83 33.04
C ASP A 347 -15.89 7.22 31.67
N VAL A 348 -15.52 5.96 31.44
CA VAL A 348 -16.00 5.14 30.32
C VAL A 348 -17.18 4.28 30.79
N THR A 349 -18.31 4.37 30.10
CA THR A 349 -19.46 3.49 30.33
C THR A 349 -19.97 2.87 29.05
N VAL A 350 -19.95 1.54 28.98
CA VAL A 350 -20.62 0.76 27.93
C VAL A 350 -21.82 0.06 28.56
N ALA A 351 -23.04 0.34 28.08
CA ALA A 351 -24.24 -0.24 28.67
C ALA A 351 -25.34 -0.63 27.67
N GLY A 352 -26.21 -1.54 28.10
CA GLY A 352 -27.31 -2.04 27.29
C GLY A 352 -26.82 -3.15 26.37
N SER A 353 -26.90 -2.95 25.07
CA SER A 353 -26.29 -3.80 24.03
C SER A 353 -25.20 -3.04 23.27
N GLY A 354 -24.64 -1.98 23.87
CA GLY A 354 -23.62 -1.17 23.23
C GLY A 354 -22.31 -1.94 23.07
N SER A 355 -21.56 -1.63 22.03
CA SER A 355 -20.31 -2.31 21.72
C SER A 355 -19.15 -1.35 21.43
N ILE A 356 -17.94 -1.76 21.81
CA ILE A 356 -16.68 -1.15 21.41
C ILE A 356 -15.76 -2.27 20.90
N GLY A 357 -15.11 -2.11 19.76
CA GLY A 357 -14.13 -3.09 19.28
C GLY A 357 -12.89 -3.12 20.19
N GLU A 358 -12.16 -2.02 20.27
CA GLU A 358 -11.02 -1.86 21.16
C GLU A 358 -11.18 -0.58 22.00
N LEU A 359 -10.95 -0.67 23.30
CA LEU A 359 -10.88 0.49 24.19
C LEU A 359 -9.45 0.64 24.67
N ALA A 360 -8.76 1.69 24.24
CA ALA A 360 -7.41 2.01 24.64
C ALA A 360 -7.36 3.40 25.30
N VAL A 361 -7.05 3.41 26.59
CA VAL A 361 -6.67 4.62 27.31
C VAL A 361 -5.17 4.54 27.56
N GLU A 362 -4.42 5.61 27.28
CA GLU A 362 -2.95 5.59 27.39
C GLU A 362 -2.46 5.96 28.80
N ASN A 363 -2.93 7.08 29.35
CA ASN A 363 -2.43 7.65 30.60
C ASN A 363 -3.35 7.33 31.77
N THR A 364 -4.47 8.06 31.92
CA THR A 364 -5.33 7.95 33.09
C THR A 364 -6.80 7.70 32.76
N ALA A 365 -7.43 6.83 33.56
CA ALA A 365 -8.87 6.60 33.54
C ALA A 365 -9.43 6.63 34.98
N SER A 366 -10.55 7.33 35.21
CA SER A 366 -11.22 7.28 36.52
C SER A 366 -12.01 5.98 36.65
N TRP A 367 -12.93 5.73 35.73
CA TRP A 367 -13.82 4.58 35.83
C TRP A 367 -14.10 3.94 34.47
N ILE A 368 -13.94 2.62 34.35
CA ILE A 368 -14.40 1.84 33.19
C ILE A 368 -15.52 0.91 33.65
N GLU A 369 -16.76 1.20 33.24
CA GLU A 369 -17.96 0.43 33.58
C GLU A 369 -18.56 -0.29 32.36
N LEU A 370 -18.70 -1.61 32.45
CA LEU A 370 -19.44 -2.42 31.48
C LEU A 370 -20.69 -3.00 32.15
N THR A 371 -21.87 -2.76 31.58
CA THR A 371 -23.13 -3.22 32.16
C THR A 371 -24.17 -3.72 31.15
N GLY A 372 -25.03 -4.63 31.60
CA GLY A 372 -26.11 -5.15 30.75
C GLY A 372 -25.61 -6.31 29.89
N GLY A 373 -25.84 -6.28 28.59
CA GLY A 373 -25.29 -7.19 27.59
C GLY A 373 -24.30 -6.47 26.65
N SER A 374 -23.57 -5.49 27.18
CA SER A 374 -22.55 -4.75 26.44
C SER A 374 -21.36 -5.64 26.08
N THR A 375 -20.69 -5.34 24.98
CA THR A 375 -19.51 -6.09 24.52
C THR A 375 -18.35 -5.14 24.28
N VAL A 376 -17.16 -5.50 24.74
CA VAL A 376 -15.91 -4.83 24.36
C VAL A 376 -14.95 -5.88 23.82
N GLY A 377 -14.26 -5.64 22.70
CA GLY A 377 -13.28 -6.61 22.19
C GLY A 377 -12.06 -6.66 23.10
N THR A 378 -11.28 -5.58 23.18
CA THR A 378 -10.12 -5.47 24.08
C THR A 378 -10.20 -4.24 24.97
N VAL A 379 -9.58 -4.29 26.15
CA VAL A 379 -9.49 -3.14 27.06
C VAL A 379 -8.04 -2.94 27.47
N THR A 380 -7.52 -1.74 27.23
CA THR A 380 -6.27 -1.23 27.77
C THR A 380 -6.57 -0.04 28.67
N GLY A 381 -6.39 -0.22 29.98
CA GLY A 381 -6.82 0.72 31.02
C GLY A 381 -5.77 1.73 31.47
N GLY A 382 -4.94 2.24 30.58
CA GLY A 382 -3.93 3.26 30.88
C GLY A 382 -2.82 2.84 31.83
N THR A 383 -1.97 3.81 32.16
CA THR A 383 -0.96 3.71 33.22
C THR A 383 -1.57 3.73 34.62
N GLU A 384 -2.64 4.50 34.82
CA GLU A 384 -3.37 4.61 36.09
C GLU A 384 -4.89 4.55 35.87
N LEU A 385 -5.54 3.54 36.48
CA LEU A 385 -6.99 3.36 36.48
C LEU A 385 -7.53 3.35 37.91
N GLU A 386 -8.56 4.14 38.24
CA GLU A 386 -9.17 3.98 39.58
C GLU A 386 -10.01 2.70 39.62
N THR A 387 -11.00 2.55 38.72
CA THR A 387 -11.90 1.39 38.76
C THR A 387 -12.15 0.76 37.40
N PHE A 388 -11.86 -0.54 37.28
CA PHE A 388 -12.42 -1.42 36.26
C PHE A 388 -13.58 -2.25 36.83
N GLU A 389 -14.74 -2.17 36.19
CA GLU A 389 -15.95 -2.83 36.66
C GLU A 389 -16.77 -3.40 35.49
N ALA A 390 -16.98 -4.71 35.47
CA ALA A 390 -17.98 -5.33 34.61
C ALA A 390 -19.07 -6.03 35.44
N ARG A 391 -20.34 -5.74 35.13
CA ARG A 391 -21.50 -6.32 35.82
C ARG A 391 -22.60 -6.76 34.85
N GLY A 392 -23.40 -7.74 35.26
CA GLY A 392 -24.50 -8.25 34.42
C GLY A 392 -23.96 -9.22 33.37
N GLY A 393 -24.61 -9.37 32.22
CA GLY A 393 -24.12 -10.20 31.12
C GLY A 393 -23.13 -9.48 30.20
N ALA A 394 -22.34 -8.54 30.73
CA ALA A 394 -21.35 -7.79 29.96
C ALA A 394 -20.16 -8.68 29.62
N THR A 395 -19.62 -8.53 28.42
CA THR A 395 -18.52 -9.36 27.92
C THR A 395 -17.35 -8.49 27.48
N VAL A 396 -16.14 -8.90 27.85
CA VAL A 396 -14.92 -8.53 27.13
C VAL A 396 -14.48 -9.75 26.34
N ASP A 397 -14.40 -9.69 25.01
CA ASP A 397 -14.14 -10.88 24.18
C ASP A 397 -12.65 -11.27 24.20
N GLY A 398 -11.77 -10.29 24.33
CA GLY A 398 -10.32 -10.41 24.32
C GLY A 398 -9.66 -10.06 25.66
N THR A 399 -8.43 -9.57 25.58
CA THR A 399 -7.59 -9.28 26.74
C THR A 399 -8.00 -7.98 27.42
N VAL A 400 -7.95 -7.99 28.75
CA VAL A 400 -7.99 -6.81 29.61
C VAL A 400 -6.59 -6.57 30.16
N ALA A 401 -5.94 -5.51 29.71
CA ALA A 401 -4.60 -5.09 30.13
C ALA A 401 -4.67 -3.82 30.96
N LEU A 402 -4.26 -3.88 32.22
CA LEU A 402 -4.31 -2.76 33.17
C LEU A 402 -2.93 -2.57 33.76
N SER A 403 -2.26 -1.42 33.59
CA SER A 403 -0.94 -1.23 34.22
C SER A 403 -1.09 -1.18 35.74
N THR A 404 -1.67 -0.10 36.27
CA THR A 404 -2.07 0.00 37.69
C THR A 404 -3.55 0.30 37.80
N ALA A 405 -4.27 -0.49 38.61
CA ALA A 405 -5.67 -0.25 38.93
C ALA A 405 -5.91 -0.15 40.44
N GLU A 406 -6.83 0.69 40.93
CA GLU A 406 -7.21 0.63 42.36
C GLU A 406 -8.19 -0.51 42.62
N THR A 407 -9.23 -0.61 41.79
CA THR A 407 -10.30 -1.59 41.91
C THR A 407 -10.52 -2.33 40.60
N VAL A 408 -10.55 -3.65 40.65
CA VAL A 408 -10.94 -4.53 39.53
C VAL A 408 -12.03 -5.47 40.01
N ARG A 409 -13.22 -5.41 39.39
CA ARG A 409 -14.36 -6.20 39.82
C ARG A 409 -15.20 -6.76 38.68
N LEU A 410 -15.42 -8.08 38.70
CA LEU A 410 -16.34 -8.78 37.81
C LEU A 410 -17.51 -9.36 38.62
N THR A 411 -18.75 -9.00 38.24
CA THR A 411 -19.95 -9.52 38.91
C THR A 411 -21.09 -9.84 37.94
N GLY A 412 -22.12 -10.53 38.43
CA GLY A 412 -23.41 -10.54 37.74
C GLY A 412 -23.49 -11.30 36.42
N GLY A 413 -22.56 -12.23 36.14
CA GLY A 413 -22.54 -12.98 34.89
C GLY A 413 -21.58 -12.43 33.84
N ALA A 414 -20.79 -11.40 34.20
CA ALA A 414 -19.86 -10.77 33.29
C ALA A 414 -18.70 -11.72 32.99
N THR A 415 -18.18 -11.67 31.77
CA THR A 415 -17.13 -12.58 31.31
C THR A 415 -16.00 -11.85 30.61
N VAL A 416 -14.78 -12.31 30.78
CA VAL A 416 -13.60 -11.93 30.00
C VAL A 416 -13.15 -13.18 29.24
N GLY A 417 -13.18 -13.14 27.91
CA GLY A 417 -12.81 -14.25 27.04
C GLY A 417 -11.30 -14.43 26.89
N GLY A 418 -10.53 -13.34 26.98
CA GLY A 418 -9.06 -13.36 26.96
C GLY A 418 -8.43 -13.36 28.35
N ASP A 419 -7.17 -12.92 28.38
CA ASP A 419 -6.39 -12.81 29.61
C ASP A 419 -6.75 -11.54 30.38
N LEU A 420 -6.61 -11.59 31.71
CA LEU A 420 -6.63 -10.41 32.57
C LEU A 420 -5.20 -10.18 33.09
N VAL A 421 -4.53 -9.18 32.54
CA VAL A 421 -3.11 -8.91 32.82
C VAL A 421 -2.91 -7.52 33.42
N GLY A 422 -1.91 -7.38 34.27
CA GLY A 422 -1.54 -6.09 34.84
C GLY A 422 -0.41 -6.08 35.84
N ASP A 423 0.11 -4.90 36.15
CA ASP A 423 1.23 -4.75 37.07
C ASP A 423 0.74 -4.72 38.53
N ALA A 424 -0.30 -3.92 38.85
CA ALA A 424 -0.75 -3.78 40.23
C ALA A 424 -2.24 -3.51 40.39
N VAL A 425 -2.84 -4.14 41.40
CA VAL A 425 -4.15 -3.77 41.96
C VAL A 425 -3.99 -3.34 43.42
N THR A 426 -4.32 -2.10 43.74
CA THR A 426 -3.91 -1.49 45.02
C THR A 426 -4.96 -1.56 46.14
N GLN A 427 -6.26 -1.63 45.81
CA GLN A 427 -7.34 -1.62 46.80
C GLN A 427 -8.21 -2.87 46.78
N THR A 428 -8.91 -3.15 45.68
CA THR A 428 -9.91 -4.24 45.62
C THR A 428 -9.72 -5.09 44.37
N PHE A 429 -9.48 -6.38 44.55
CA PHE A 429 -9.53 -7.36 43.48
C PHE A 429 -10.67 -8.36 43.75
N ALA A 430 -11.70 -8.33 42.91
CA ALA A 430 -12.90 -9.17 43.08
C ALA A 430 -13.29 -9.80 41.73
N VAL A 431 -12.44 -10.72 41.28
CA VAL A 431 -12.54 -11.41 39.99
C VAL A 431 -12.63 -12.91 40.24
N PRO A 432 -13.82 -13.53 40.17
CA PRO A 432 -13.95 -14.98 40.28
C PRO A 432 -13.38 -15.66 39.02
N ASP A 433 -12.47 -16.63 39.18
CA ASP A 433 -11.81 -17.35 38.06
C ASP A 433 -12.77 -17.84 36.97
N ARG A 434 -13.97 -18.30 37.36
CA ARG A 434 -14.99 -18.79 36.42
C ARG A 434 -15.54 -17.73 35.45
N LEU A 435 -15.22 -16.46 35.66
CA LEU A 435 -15.63 -15.33 34.83
C LEU A 435 -14.51 -14.88 33.89
N VAL A 436 -13.34 -15.50 33.94
CA VAL A 436 -12.23 -15.27 33.02
C VAL A 436 -11.92 -16.60 32.33
N GLU A 437 -11.95 -16.63 31.00
CA GLU A 437 -11.65 -17.84 30.24
C GLU A 437 -10.15 -18.03 30.00
N GLY A 438 -9.40 -16.92 29.87
CA GLY A 438 -7.94 -16.89 29.80
C GLY A 438 -7.25 -16.91 31.16
N ASP A 439 -5.97 -16.53 31.16
CA ASP A 439 -5.14 -16.47 32.36
C ASP A 439 -5.32 -15.14 33.11
N VAL A 440 -5.29 -15.21 34.44
CA VAL A 440 -5.25 -14.03 35.31
C VAL A 440 -3.81 -13.84 35.80
N SER A 441 -3.13 -12.80 35.34
CA SER A 441 -1.73 -12.48 35.66
C SER A 441 -1.60 -11.03 36.14
N ILE A 442 -1.77 -10.82 37.45
CA ILE A 442 -1.50 -9.54 38.11
C ILE A 442 -0.26 -9.68 38.99
N ASP A 443 0.76 -8.85 38.78
CA ASP A 443 2.03 -8.95 39.52
C ASP A 443 1.86 -8.62 41.01
N ASP A 444 1.17 -7.53 41.34
CA ASP A 444 0.91 -7.10 42.73
C ASP A 444 -0.60 -7.02 43.03
N LEU A 445 -1.08 -7.83 44.00
CA LEU A 445 -2.48 -7.87 44.44
C LEU A 445 -2.67 -7.33 45.87
N PRO A 446 -3.87 -6.79 46.21
CA PRO A 446 -4.13 -6.31 47.56
C PRO A 446 -4.22 -7.48 48.55
N SER A 447 -3.92 -7.22 49.82
CA SER A 447 -3.92 -8.27 50.85
C SER A 447 -5.32 -8.86 51.05
N GLY A 448 -5.52 -10.11 50.64
CA GLY A 448 -6.80 -10.83 50.78
C GLY A 448 -7.60 -10.99 49.49
N ALA A 449 -7.00 -10.66 48.34
CA ALA A 449 -7.47 -11.03 47.00
C ALA A 449 -7.62 -12.55 46.82
#